data_AF-A0A3N1GMG5-F1
#
_entry.id   AF-A0A3N1GMG5-F1
#
_cell.length_a   1.000
_cell.length_b   1.000
_cell.length_c   1.000
_cell.angle_alpha   90.00
_cell.angle_beta   90.00
_cell.angle_gamma   90.00
#
_symmetry.space_group_name_H-M   'P 1'
#
loop_
_entity.id
_entity.type
_entity.pdbx_description
1 polymer ?
#
loop_
_entity_poly.entity_id
_entity_poly.type
_entity_poly.pdbx_seq_one_letter_code
_entity_poly.pdbx_strand_id
1 'polypeptide(L)'
;MRTESPHTDEPAAAELAAIEAEEPLIAAEVAWLAAEIAMLDADDRGGPTVLDWRRLRRAEARVIRETFAYVAGRTRRPSPALVA
;
A
#
# COMPACT_ATOMS: atom_id res chain seq x y z
N MET A 1 12.68 20.71 25.54
CA MET A 1 11.43 20.84 24.77
C MET A 1 11.80 21.45 23.44
N ARG A 2 11.97 20.63 22.38
CA ARG A 2 12.28 21.16 21.05
C ARG A 2 10.99 21.81 20.53
N THR A 3 11.04 23.11 20.30
CA THR A 3 10.00 23.86 19.60
C THR A 3 9.96 23.39 18.16
N GLU A 4 8.87 22.74 17.79
CA GLU A 4 8.55 22.42 16.40
C GLU A 4 8.31 23.75 15.68
N SER A 5 9.07 24.02 14.61
CA SER A 5 8.83 25.19 13.77
C SER A 5 7.41 25.12 13.21
N PRO A 6 6.64 26.23 13.18
CA PRO A 6 5.32 26.23 12.58
C PRO A 6 5.44 25.82 11.11
N HIS A 7 4.96 24.62 10.78
CA HIS A 7 4.94 24.13 9.40
C HIS A 7 3.85 24.89 8.66
N THR A 8 4.24 25.90 7.86
CA THR A 8 3.33 26.63 6.97
C THR A 8 3.12 25.92 5.63
N ASP A 9 3.78 24.78 5.41
CA ASP A 9 3.71 23.98 4.19
C ASP A 9 2.66 22.88 4.34
N GLU A 10 1.39 23.26 4.48
CA GLU A 10 0.31 22.29 4.39
C GLU A 10 0.23 21.73 2.95
N PRO A 11 0.03 20.40 2.78
CA PRO A 11 -0.11 19.82 1.46
C PRO A 11 -1.30 20.41 0.71
N ALA A 12 -1.11 20.68 -0.59
CA ALA A 12 -2.21 21.08 -1.45
C ALA A 12 -3.24 19.94 -1.54
N ALA A 13 -4.51 20.28 -1.78
CA ALA A 13 -5.58 19.28 -1.94
C ALA A 13 -5.25 18.23 -3.03
N ALA A 14 -4.52 18.63 -4.07
CA ALA A 14 -4.05 17.77 -5.14
C ALA A 14 -3.01 16.73 -4.70
N GLU A 15 -2.23 17.03 -3.66
CA GLU A 15 -1.23 16.18 -3.03
C GLU A 15 -1.89 15.23 -2.03
N LEU A 16 -2.81 15.74 -1.20
CA LEU A 16 -3.63 14.89 -0.32
C LEU A 16 -4.42 13.85 -1.11
N ALA A 17 -5.05 14.24 -2.21
CA ALA A 17 -5.75 13.31 -3.09
C ALA A 17 -4.81 12.28 -3.75
N ALA A 18 -3.53 12.61 -3.93
CA ALA A 18 -2.55 11.65 -4.44
C ALA A 18 -2.22 10.58 -3.38
N ILE A 19 -2.10 10.98 -2.11
CA ILE A 19 -1.90 10.07 -0.98
C ILE A 19 -3.12 9.17 -0.81
N GLU A 20 -4.34 9.72 -0.83
CA GLU A 20 -5.56 8.92 -0.74
C GLU A 20 -5.71 7.89 -1.88
N ALA A 21 -5.16 8.20 -3.07
CA ALA A 21 -5.15 7.25 -4.18
C ALA A 21 -4.19 6.06 -3.97
N GLU A 22 -3.23 6.16 -3.05
CA GLU A 22 -2.27 5.10 -2.70
C GLU A 22 -2.83 4.10 -1.68
N GLU A 23 -3.77 4.54 -0.84
CA GLU A 23 -4.38 3.74 0.24
C GLU A 23 -4.81 2.32 -0.18
N PRO A 24 -5.50 2.11 -1.32
CA PRO A 24 -5.92 0.77 -1.72
C PRO A 24 -4.74 -0.20 -1.97
N LEU A 25 -3.65 0.31 -2.56
CA LEU A 25 -2.43 -0.48 -2.83
C LEU A 25 -1.69 -0.76 -1.53
N ILE A 26 -1.50 0.24 -0.68
CA ILE A 26 -0.88 0.06 0.64
C ILE A 26 -1.66 -0.99 1.46
N ALA A 27 -2.98 -0.88 1.50
CA ALA A 27 -3.83 -1.85 2.20
C ALA A 27 -3.78 -3.26 1.59
N ALA A 28 -3.47 -3.40 0.30
CA ALA A 28 -3.22 -4.68 -0.35
C ALA A 28 -1.88 -5.28 0.08
N GLU A 29 -0.83 -4.47 0.10
CA GLU A 29 0.53 -4.87 0.49
C GLU A 29 0.59 -5.26 1.98
N VAL A 30 -0.06 -4.49 2.85
CA VAL A 30 -0.18 -4.83 4.28
C VAL A 30 -0.89 -6.17 4.48
N ALA A 31 -1.95 -6.44 3.71
CA ALA A 31 -2.67 -7.72 3.78
C ALA A 31 -1.83 -8.90 3.25
N TRP A 32 -0.98 -8.65 2.25
CA TRP A 32 -0.04 -9.64 1.74
C TRP A 32 1.05 -9.95 2.77
N LEU A 33 1.69 -8.93 3.33
CA LEU A 33 2.67 -9.08 4.40
C LEU A 33 2.07 -9.81 5.61
N ALA A 34 0.84 -9.48 6.01
CA ALA A 34 0.15 -10.19 7.09
C ALA A 34 -0.08 -11.68 6.76
N ALA A 35 -0.37 -12.02 5.51
CA ALA A 35 -0.49 -13.41 5.07
C ALA A 35 0.88 -14.12 5.08
N GLU A 36 1.96 -13.46 4.69
CA GLU A 36 3.32 -14.00 4.77
C GLU A 36 3.75 -14.25 6.22
N ILE A 37 3.51 -13.30 7.12
CA ILE A 37 3.77 -13.49 8.56
C ILE A 37 3.01 -14.71 9.09
N ALA A 38 1.73 -14.86 8.74
CA ALA A 38 0.94 -16.02 9.16
C ALA A 38 1.45 -17.36 8.61
N MET A 39 2.15 -17.34 7.47
CA MET A 39 2.83 -18.53 6.90
C MET A 39 4.09 -18.87 7.71
N LEU A 40 4.86 -17.87 8.13
CA LEU A 40 6.04 -18.07 8.97
C LEU A 40 5.67 -18.58 10.36
N ASP A 41 4.64 -17.99 10.97
CA ASP A 41 4.09 -18.42 12.26
C ASP A 41 3.39 -19.80 12.19
N ALA A 42 3.29 -20.39 11.00
CA ALA A 42 2.67 -21.70 10.83
C ALA A 42 3.51 -22.85 11.35
N ASP A 43 4.82 -22.67 11.48
CA ASP A 43 5.70 -23.73 11.96
C ASP A 43 5.31 -24.20 13.37
N ASP A 44 4.96 -23.26 14.27
CA ASP A 44 4.51 -23.51 15.64
C ASP A 44 3.28 -24.44 15.73
N ARG A 45 2.48 -24.54 14.66
CA ARG A 45 1.26 -25.36 14.58
C ARG A 45 1.38 -26.55 13.61
N GLY A 46 2.59 -26.92 13.22
CA GLY A 46 2.86 -28.06 12.33
C GLY A 46 2.88 -27.71 10.83
N GLY A 47 3.02 -26.43 10.50
CA GLY A 47 3.20 -25.91 9.15
C GLY A 47 1.95 -25.27 8.53
N PRO A 48 2.09 -24.63 7.35
CA PRO A 48 1.00 -23.93 6.69
C PRO A 48 -0.16 -24.83 6.25
N THR A 49 -1.38 -24.36 6.48
CA THR A 49 -2.60 -25.06 6.04
C THR A 49 -2.99 -24.69 4.60
N VAL A 50 -3.90 -25.45 3.99
CA VAL A 50 -4.50 -25.10 2.68
C VAL A 50 -5.18 -23.72 2.71
N LEU A 51 -5.75 -23.32 3.84
CA LEU A 51 -6.37 -22.01 3.98
C LEU A 51 -5.33 -20.88 3.97
N ASP A 52 -4.17 -21.09 4.59
CA ASP A 52 -3.07 -20.12 4.61
C ASP A 52 -2.55 -19.87 3.19
N TRP A 53 -2.32 -20.94 2.42
CA TRP A 53 -1.96 -20.83 0.99
C TRP A 53 -3.03 -20.13 0.14
N ARG A 54 -4.32 -20.28 0.48
CA ARG A 54 -5.40 -19.57 -0.21
C ARG A 54 -5.43 -18.09 0.17
N ARG A 55 -5.11 -17.74 1.41
CA ARG A 55 -5.02 -16.35 1.87
C ARG A 55 -3.86 -15.63 1.18
N LEU A 56 -2.67 -16.25 1.16
CA LEU A 56 -1.49 -15.71 0.50
C LEU A 56 -1.75 -15.40 -0.99
N ARG A 57 -2.24 -16.38 -1.76
CA ARG A 57 -2.55 -16.19 -3.19
C ARG A 57 -3.60 -15.10 -3.45
N ARG A 58 -4.60 -14.96 -2.58
CA ARG A 58 -5.60 -13.89 -2.71
C ARG A 58 -5.02 -12.52 -2.41
N ALA A 59 -4.12 -12.43 -1.44
CA ALA A 59 -3.44 -11.19 -1.11
C ALA A 59 -2.50 -10.77 -2.25
N GLU A 60 -1.70 -11.68 -2.79
CA GLU A 60 -0.86 -11.44 -3.98
C GLU A 60 -1.69 -10.96 -5.19
N ALA A 61 -2.80 -11.64 -5.50
CA ALA A 61 -3.69 -11.24 -6.59
C ALA A 61 -4.31 -9.85 -6.35
N ARG A 62 -4.55 -9.48 -5.09
CA ARG A 62 -5.02 -8.15 -4.72
C ARG A 62 -3.93 -7.10 -4.94
N VAL A 63 -2.69 -7.34 -4.52
CA VAL A 63 -1.56 -6.42 -4.78
C VAL A 63 -1.45 -6.14 -6.28
N ILE A 64 -1.39 -7.18 -7.11
CA ILE A 64 -1.28 -7.04 -8.56
C ILE A 64 -2.41 -6.15 -9.12
N ARG A 65 -3.66 -6.41 -8.72
CA ARG A 65 -4.81 -5.62 -9.18
C ARG A 65 -4.69 -4.15 -8.76
N GLU A 66 -4.38 -3.88 -7.50
CA GLU A 66 -4.29 -2.50 -7.00
C GLU A 66 -3.07 -1.78 -7.59
N THR A 67 -1.97 -2.47 -7.89
CA THR A 67 -0.82 -1.92 -8.62
C THR A 67 -1.24 -1.46 -10.01
N PHE A 68 -1.95 -2.30 -10.78
CA PHE A 68 -2.45 -1.92 -12.09
C PHE A 68 -3.41 -0.72 -12.02
N ALA A 69 -4.31 -0.71 -11.04
CA ALA A 69 -5.24 0.40 -10.82
C ALA A 69 -4.50 1.72 -10.51
N TYR A 70 -3.53 1.67 -9.60
CA TYR A 70 -2.72 2.83 -9.21
C TYR A 70 -1.89 3.38 -10.38
N VAL A 71 -1.19 2.51 -11.13
CA VAL A 71 -0.40 2.91 -12.31
C VAL A 71 -1.28 3.49 -13.42
N ALA A 72 -2.45 2.90 -13.68
CA ALA A 72 -3.40 3.45 -14.64
C ALA A 72 -3.90 4.84 -14.21
N GLY A 73 -4.12 5.06 -12.90
CA GLY A 73 -4.47 6.36 -12.33
C GLY A 73 -3.36 7.40 -12.49
N ARG A 74 -2.09 7.03 -12.29
CA ARG A 74 -0.94 7.93 -12.44
C ARG A 74 -0.67 8.32 -13.89
N THR A 75 -0.74 7.37 -14.83
CA THR A 75 -0.47 7.64 -16.25
C THR A 75 -1.51 8.56 -16.90
N ARG A 76 -2.74 8.60 -16.36
CA ARG A 76 -3.80 9.51 -16.81
C ARG A 76 -3.62 10.95 -16.32
N ARG A 77 -2.82 11.18 -15.27
CA ARG A 77 -2.52 12.51 -14.72
C ARG A 77 -1.22 13.02 -15.36
N PRO A 78 -1.20 14.12 -16.13
CA PRO A 78 0.07 14.72 -16.53
C PRO A 78 0.85 15.11 -15.27
N SER A 79 2.14 14.77 -15.24
CA SER A 79 3.04 15.16 -14.15
C SER A 79 2.92 16.67 -13.94
N PRO A 80 2.78 17.17 -12.70
CA PRO A 80 3.08 18.57 -12.46
C PRO A 80 4.55 18.71 -12.85
N ALA A 81 4.81 19.47 -13.91
CA ALA A 81 6.18 19.86 -14.22
C ALA A 81 6.71 20.54 -12.96
N LEU A 82 7.86 20.07 -12.46
CA LEU A 82 8.59 20.73 -11.38
C LEU A 82 8.75 22.20 -11.79
N VAL A 83 8.04 23.07 -11.07
CA VAL A 83 8.05 24.51 -11.26
C VAL A 83 9.46 24.97 -10.91
N ALA A 84 10.21 25.39 -11.93
CA ALA A 84 11.50 26.06 -11.83
C ALA A 84 11.29 27.57 -11.95
#